data_AF-A0A9X2K3R6-F1
#
_entry.id   AF-A0A9X2K3R6-F1
#
_cell.length_a   1.000
_cell.length_b   1.000
_cell.length_c   1.000
_cell.angle_alpha   90.00
_cell.angle_beta   90.00
_cell.angle_gamma   90.00
#
_symmetry.space_group_name_H-M   'P 1'
#
loop_
_entity.id
_entity.type
_entity.pdbx_description
1 polymer ?
#
loop_
_entity_poly.entity_id
_entity_poly.type
_entity_poly.pdbx_seq_one_letter_code
_entity_poly.pdbx_strand_id
1 'polypeptide(L)'
;MAGRPAGRRSASAAADIWSLPADVAPADRHVASIGGNQNFASNFAGIVSPIMIGVLVDRTSSFTVPLTVISGVALLGAFTYAVILKRVEPIGLPAQERA
;
A
#
# COMPACT_ATOMS: atom_id res chain seq x y z
N MET A 1 -39.10 11.74 4.24
CA MET A 1 -38.48 10.47 3.82
C MET A 1 -37.63 10.71 2.59
N ALA A 2 -36.33 10.93 2.76
CA ALA A 2 -35.35 10.86 1.68
C ALA A 2 -34.09 10.25 2.29
N GLY A 3 -33.99 8.93 2.18
CA GLY A 3 -32.93 8.14 2.77
C GLY A 3 -31.58 8.54 2.18
N ARG A 4 -30.67 9.01 3.03
CA ARG A 4 -29.26 9.03 2.72
C ARG A 4 -28.80 7.57 2.81
N PRO A 5 -28.30 6.93 1.74
CA PRO A 5 -27.57 5.68 1.92
C PRO A 5 -26.19 6.02 2.50
N ALA A 6 -26.14 6.10 3.83
CA ALA A 6 -24.95 5.81 4.57
C ALA A 6 -24.66 4.30 4.44
N GLY A 7 -23.44 3.95 4.04
CA GLY A 7 -22.95 2.58 4.20
C GLY A 7 -22.75 1.81 2.89
N ARG A 8 -21.52 1.88 2.36
CA ARG A 8 -20.75 0.72 1.87
C ARG A 8 -19.35 1.17 1.47
N ARG A 9 -18.47 1.38 2.46
CA ARG A 9 -17.02 1.42 2.23
C ARG A 9 -16.40 0.19 2.88
N SER A 10 -16.85 -0.97 2.45
CA SER A 10 -16.07 -2.20 2.65
C SER A 10 -15.19 -2.35 1.42
N ALA A 11 -14.27 -1.41 1.23
CA ALA A 11 -13.17 -1.63 0.33
C ALA A 11 -12.25 -2.62 1.05
N SER A 12 -12.13 -3.83 0.51
CA SER A 12 -11.13 -4.77 0.99
C SER A 12 -9.78 -4.08 0.90
N ALA A 13 -8.88 -4.24 1.87
CA ALA A 13 -7.55 -3.61 1.81
C ALA A 13 -6.83 -3.86 0.46
N ALA A 14 -7.09 -5.02 -0.16
CA ALA A 14 -6.64 -5.33 -1.51
C ALA A 14 -7.21 -4.39 -2.61
N ALA A 15 -8.49 -4.04 -2.56
CA ALA A 15 -9.11 -3.13 -3.52
C ALA A 15 -8.56 -1.71 -3.37
N ASP A 16 -8.32 -1.25 -2.14
CA ASP A 16 -7.69 0.05 -1.88
C ASP A 16 -6.25 0.10 -2.43
N ILE A 17 -5.47 -0.98 -2.26
CA ILE A 17 -4.11 -1.08 -2.80
C ILE A 17 -4.08 -0.88 -4.33
N TRP A 18 -5.11 -1.32 -5.04
CA TRP A 18 -5.19 -1.21 -6.49
C TRP A 18 -5.88 0.08 -6.98
N SER A 19 -6.69 0.75 -6.16
CA SER A 19 -7.25 2.06 -6.50
C SER A 19 -6.29 3.22 -6.21
N LEU A 20 -5.39 3.05 -5.23
CA LEU A 20 -4.44 4.08 -4.79
C LEU A 20 -3.61 4.71 -5.93
N PRO A 21 -3.05 3.97 -6.91
CA PRO A 21 -2.35 4.59 -8.03
C PRO A 21 -3.22 5.53 -8.87
N ALA A 22 -4.51 5.20 -9.02
CA ALA A 22 -5.45 6.04 -9.74
C ALA A 22 -5.81 7.29 -8.92
N ASP A 23 -5.97 7.15 -7.60
CA ASP A 23 -6.29 8.25 -6.70
C ASP A 23 -5.11 9.23 -6.50
N VAL A 24 -3.87 8.74 -6.57
CA VAL A 24 -2.64 9.54 -6.36
C VAL A 24 -2.10 10.15 -7.66
N ALA A 25 -2.52 9.66 -8.83
CA ALA A 25 -2.01 10.15 -10.10
C ALA A 25 -2.44 11.61 -10.37
N PRO A 26 -1.52 12.52 -10.75
CA PRO A 26 -1.86 13.90 -11.10
C PRO A 26 -2.68 14.04 -12.40
N ALA A 27 -2.62 13.01 -13.25
CA ALA A 27 -3.39 12.91 -14.50
C ALA A 27 -3.47 11.43 -14.90
N ASP A 28 -4.52 11.04 -15.61
CA ASP A 28 -4.81 9.65 -16.00
C ASP A 28 -3.63 8.94 -16.70
N ARG A 29 -2.83 9.70 -17.48
CA ARG A 29 -1.63 9.16 -18.15
C ARG A 29 -0.55 8.62 -17.21
N HIS A 30 -0.50 9.09 -15.96
CA HIS A 30 0.54 8.68 -15.00
C HIS A 30 0.12 7.46 -14.17
N VAL A 31 -1.17 7.08 -14.19
CA VAL A 31 -1.70 5.93 -13.44
C VAL A 31 -0.96 4.65 -13.81
N ALA A 32 -0.69 4.44 -15.11
CA ALA A 32 0.03 3.28 -15.60
C ALA A 32 1.48 3.20 -15.07
N SER A 33 2.20 4.33 -15.01
CA SER A 33 3.57 4.36 -14.48
C SER A 33 3.62 4.17 -12.97
N ILE A 34 2.70 4.78 -12.23
CA ILE A 34 2.61 4.62 -10.77
C ILE A 34 2.25 3.17 -10.42
N GLY A 35 1.26 2.59 -11.11
CA GLY A 35 0.90 1.19 -10.97
C GLY A 35 2.04 0.24 -11.37
N GLY A 36 2.81 0.57 -12.43
CA GLY A 36 4.00 -0.17 -12.83
C GLY A 36 5.09 -0.19 -11.74
N ASN A 37 5.37 0.97 -11.13
CA ASN A 37 6.32 1.08 -10.03
C ASN A 37 5.89 0.28 -8.80
N GLN A 38 4.60 0.32 -8.45
CA GLN A 38 4.03 -0.49 -7.37
C GLN A 38 4.21 -2.00 -7.64
N ASN A 39 3.95 -2.45 -8.86
CA ASN A 39 4.17 -3.84 -9.25
C ASN A 39 5.64 -4.24 -9.20
N PHE A 40 6.54 -3.38 -9.68
CA PHE A 40 7.97 -3.62 -9.61
C PHE A 40 8.44 -3.77 -8.16
N ALA A 41 8.06 -2.83 -7.29
CA ALA A 41 8.40 -2.88 -5.86
C ALA A 41 7.85 -4.14 -5.18
N SER A 42 6.59 -4.52 -5.48
CA SER A 42 5.96 -5.71 -4.91
C SER A 42 6.66 -7.01 -5.36
N ASN A 43 6.98 -7.14 -6.65
CA ASN A 43 7.70 -8.31 -7.16
C ASN A 43 9.12 -8.38 -6.61
N PHE A 44 9.81 -7.25 -6.53
CA PHE A 44 11.15 -7.18 -5.95
C PHE A 44 11.15 -7.57 -4.47
N ALA A 45 10.23 -7.01 -3.67
CA ALA A 45 10.04 -7.40 -2.27
C ALA A 45 9.69 -8.88 -2.12
N GLY A 46 8.89 -9.43 -3.04
CA GLY A 46 8.55 -10.86 -3.09
C GLY A 46 9.75 -11.78 -3.31
N ILE A 47 10.80 -11.31 -3.99
CA ILE A 47 12.07 -12.05 -4.16
C ILE A 47 12.97 -11.86 -2.95
N VAL A 48 13.12 -10.62 -2.48
CA VAL A 48 14.06 -10.28 -1.39
C VAL A 48 13.62 -10.88 -0.04
N SER A 49 12.32 -10.89 0.24
CA SER A 49 11.78 -11.39 1.52
C SER A 49 12.15 -12.85 1.82
N PRO A 50 11.88 -13.84 0.95
CA PRO A 50 12.26 -15.23 1.20
C PRO A 50 13.77 -15.43 1.24
N ILE A 51 14.56 -14.69 0.44
CA ILE A 51 16.03 -14.74 0.51
C ILE A 51 16.51 -14.28 1.87
N MET A 52 16.00 -13.14 2.36
CA MET A 52 16.35 -12.61 3.66
C MET A 52 15.98 -13.59 4.77
N ILE A 53 14.75 -14.13 4.76
CA ILE A 53 14.31 -15.14 5.73
C ILE A 53 15.23 -16.36 5.68
N GLY A 54 15.54 -16.87 4.48
CA GLY A 54 16.42 -18.01 4.27
C GLY A 54 17.80 -17.80 4.89
N VAL A 55 18.44 -16.66 4.62
CA VAL A 55 19.75 -16.32 5.21
C VAL A 55 19.67 -16.20 6.73
N LEU A 56 18.62 -15.58 7.27
CA LEU A 56 18.46 -15.43 8.71
C LEU A 56 18.29 -16.78 9.41
N VAL A 57 17.46 -17.67 8.85
CA VAL A 57 17.24 -19.02 9.39
C VAL A 57 18.51 -19.86 9.28
N ASP A 58 19.21 -19.80 8.15
CA ASP A 58 20.47 -20.54 7.94
C ASP A 58 21.54 -20.16 8.97
N ARG A 59 21.66 -18.86 9.28
CA ARG A 59 22.64 -18.36 10.25
C ARG A 59 22.26 -18.57 11.71
N THR A 60 20.98 -18.55 12.03
CA THR A 60 20.49 -18.59 13.43
C THR A 60 19.92 -19.94 13.84
N SER A 61 19.69 -20.83 12.87
CA SER A 61 18.97 -22.11 13.02
C SER A 61 17.59 -21.96 13.69
N SER A 62 17.00 -20.77 13.66
CA SER A 62 15.77 -20.42 14.36
C SER A 62 14.90 -19.48 13.54
N PHE A 63 13.57 -19.69 13.61
CA PHE A 63 12.59 -18.81 12.96
C PHE A 63 12.24 -17.56 13.79
N THR A 64 12.67 -17.51 15.06
CA THR A 64 12.37 -16.38 15.94
C THR A 64 12.95 -15.06 15.39
N VAL A 65 14.17 -15.10 14.84
CA VAL A 65 14.83 -13.91 14.31
C VAL A 65 14.11 -13.36 13.07
N PRO A 66 13.83 -14.15 12.00
CA PRO A 66 13.01 -13.68 10.88
C PRO A 66 11.64 -13.16 11.28
N LEU A 67 10.94 -13.85 12.18
CA LEU A 67 9.60 -13.43 12.65
C LEU A 67 9.65 -12.10 13.38
N THR A 68 10.68 -11.88 14.20
CA THR A 68 10.88 -10.61 14.90
C THR A 68 11.15 -9.48 13.93
N VAL A 69 11.96 -9.71 12.89
CA VAL A 69 12.25 -8.72 11.84
C VAL A 69 10.97 -8.36 11.07
N ILE A 70 10.20 -9.34 10.62
CA ILE A 70 8.94 -9.09 9.89
C ILE A 70 7.93 -8.33 10.77
N SER A 71 7.85 -8.68 12.05
CA SER A 71 7.00 -7.97 13.01
C SER A 71 7.44 -6.52 13.17
N GLY A 72 8.74 -6.25 13.26
CA GLY A 72 9.30 -4.90 13.30
C GLY A 72 8.98 -4.08 12.04
N VAL A 73 9.10 -4.69 10.86
CA VAL A 73 8.76 -4.05 9.58
C VAL A 73 7.26 -3.75 9.50
N ALA A 74 6.40 -4.67 9.96
CA ALA A 74 4.96 -4.45 10.00
C ALA A 74 4.58 -3.28 10.93
N LEU A 75 5.21 -3.19 12.10
CA LEU A 75 5.03 -2.08 13.03
C LEU A 75 5.53 -0.75 12.46
N LEU A 76 6.66 -0.76 11.76
CA LEU A 76 7.18 0.43 11.06
C LEU A 76 6.21 0.90 9.96
N GLY A 77 5.63 -0.05 9.22
CA GLY A 77 4.57 0.24 8.25
C GLY A 77 3.35 0.89 8.92
N ALA A 78 2.84 0.26 9.98
CA ALA A 78 1.72 0.80 10.75
C ALA A 78 2.02 2.20 11.32
N PHE A 79 3.23 2.42 11.82
CA PHE A 79 3.69 3.72 12.32
C PHE A 79 3.72 4.78 11.21
N THR A 80 4.22 4.44 10.03
CA THR A 80 4.24 5.34 8.86
C THR A 80 2.82 5.79 8.49
N TYR A 81 1.87 4.86 8.46
CA TYR A 81 0.46 5.20 8.22
C TYR A 81 -0.15 6.03 9.36
N ALA A 82 0.18 5.73 10.61
CA ALA A 82 -0.40 6.41 11.77
C ALA A 82 0.12 7.84 11.97
N VAL A 83 1.38 8.10 11.62
CA VAL A 83 2.09 9.35 11.98
C VAL A 83 2.39 10.22 10.77
N ILE A 84 2.80 9.61 9.64
CA ILE A 84 3.27 10.36 8.47
C ILE A 84 2.11 10.67 7.52
N LEU A 85 1.14 9.76 7.40
CA LEU A 85 -0.02 10.00 6.56
C LEU A 85 -0.92 11.07 7.20
N LYS A 86 -0.86 12.28 6.65
CA LYS A 86 -1.77 13.38 7.01
C LYS A 86 -3.14 13.17 6.38
N ARG A 87 -4.12 13.95 6.83
CA ARG A 87 -5.53 13.88 6.41
C ARG A 87 -5.64 13.66 4.90
N VAL A 88 -6.20 12.52 4.51
CA VAL A 88 -6.56 12.23 3.11
C VAL A 88 -7.82 13.04 2.83
N GLU A 89 -7.62 14.32 2.53
CA GLU A 89 -8.68 15.18 2.02
C GLU A 89 -8.91 14.84 0.56
N PRO A 90 -10.16 14.60 0.12
CA PRO A 90 -10.47 14.59 -1.29
C PRO A 90 -10.01 15.91 -1.88
N ILE A 91 -9.10 15.87 -2.85
CA ILE A 91 -8.72 17.07 -3.61
C ILE A 91 -10.01 17.63 -4.19
N GLY A 92 -10.38 18.85 -3.79
CA GLY A 92 -11.53 19.54 -4.37
C GLY A 92 -11.23 19.75 -5.84
N LEU A 93 -11.79 18.91 -6.71
CA LEU A 93 -11.58 18.99 -8.15
C LEU A 93 -12.27 20.27 -8.67
N PRO A 94 -11.56 21.27 -9.22
CA PRO A 94 -12.14 21.99 -10.33
C PRO A 94 -12.36 20.95 -11.44
N ALA A 95 -13.44 21.10 -12.20
CA ALA A 95 -13.68 20.30 -13.39
C ALA A 95 -12.48 20.39 -14.34
N GLN A 96 -11.48 19.54 -14.19
CA GLN A 96 -10.38 19.41 -15.13
C GLN A 96 -10.78 18.32 -16.11
N GLU A 97 -11.47 18.83 -17.14
CA GLU A 97 -11.33 18.45 -18.53
C GLU A 97 -11.20 16.94 -18.78
N ARG A 98 -12.36 16.30 -18.85
CA ARG A 98 -12.56 15.13 -19.70
C ARG A 98 -12.26 15.56 -21.15
N ALA A 99 -11.03 15.37 -21.61
CA ALA A 99 -10.64 15.52 -23.01
C ALA A 99 -9.72 14.36 -23.42
#